data_AF-A0A813JJQ6-F1
#
_entry.id   AF-A0A813JJQ6-F1
#
_cell.length_a   1.000
_cell.length_b   1.000
_cell.length_c   1.000
_cell.angle_alpha   90.00
_cell.angle_beta   90.00
_cell.angle_gamma   90.00
#
_symmetry.space_group_name_H-M   'P 1'
#
loop_
_entity.id
_entity.type
_entity.pdbx_description
1 polymer ?
#
loop_
_entity_poly.entity_id
_entity_poly.type
_entity_poly.pdbx_seq_one_letter_code
_entity_poly.pdbx_strand_id
1 'polypeptide(L)'
;VVGRILLTEVLGHKVDDFVGIEWWCKNQSARLGAHFHYDSALQDGGLARPAYSSVLYLSDAGGPTVVLDQVADLHSAKWPEVPQEGHVVMPRASRYMVFPGELRHGCMSIDDCREPRFVVLFNFWSYHTPSGPSCQQPDFSSYLPVSASAVAARWLLPEQELRRLAEESDQSRRRGLGERSQIPVESCSADELAESGCTFGELPFAMPMPSLLRLKQGPTGAAVLRIPWLEVASDVLGAAEPLQGGVARRLRLWERWLSVD
;
A
#
# COMPACT_ATOMS: atom_id res chain seq x y z
N VAL A 1 -0.31 -1.97 21.25
CA VAL A 1 1.16 -1.79 21.39
C VAL A 1 1.83 -1.63 20.03
N VAL A 2 1.76 -2.62 19.13
CA VAL A 2 2.42 -2.57 17.80
C VAL A 2 2.09 -1.31 16.99
N GLY A 3 0.81 -0.97 16.79
CA GLY A 3 0.43 0.22 16.02
C GLY A 3 1.03 1.54 16.55
N ARG A 4 1.16 1.68 17.88
CA ARG A 4 1.81 2.87 18.48
C ARG A 4 3.30 2.91 18.16
N ILE A 5 3.98 1.76 18.23
CA ILE A 5 5.39 1.63 17.85
C ILE A 5 5.56 1.97 16.37
N LEU A 6 4.67 1.50 15.49
CA LEU A 6 4.73 1.83 14.06
C LEU A 6 4.58 3.35 13.82
N LEU A 7 3.64 4.01 14.51
CA LEU A 7 3.48 5.46 14.43
C LEU A 7 4.74 6.22 14.88
N THR A 8 5.27 5.92 16.07
CA THR A 8 6.38 6.68 16.64
C THR A 8 7.70 6.31 15.98
N GLU A 9 7.99 5.03 15.86
CA GLU A 9 9.28 4.54 15.43
C GLU A 9 9.40 4.55 13.91
N VAL A 10 8.39 4.08 13.19
CA VAL A 10 8.48 3.97 11.72
C VAL A 10 8.07 5.28 11.06
N LEU A 11 6.93 5.86 11.44
CA LEU A 11 6.38 7.04 10.79
C LEU A 11 6.87 8.36 11.41
N GLY A 12 7.27 8.36 12.68
CA GLY A 12 7.83 9.56 13.34
C GLY A 12 6.76 10.56 13.74
N HIS A 13 5.52 10.10 13.87
CA HIS A 13 4.42 10.91 14.37
C HIS A 13 4.24 10.72 15.88
N LYS A 14 3.63 11.71 16.53
CA LYS A 14 3.20 11.56 17.91
C LYS A 14 1.92 10.73 17.92
N VAL A 15 1.78 9.86 18.91
CA VAL A 15 0.56 9.05 19.08
C VAL A 15 -0.66 9.96 19.27
N ASP A 16 -0.49 11.11 19.93
CA ASP A 16 -1.58 12.05 20.22
C ASP A 16 -2.12 12.79 18.97
N ASP A 17 -1.41 12.71 17.83
CA ASP A 17 -1.90 13.23 16.54
C ASP A 17 -2.94 12.28 15.90
N PHE A 18 -3.20 11.12 16.52
CA PHE A 18 -4.08 10.07 16.02
C PHE A 18 -5.17 9.72 17.03
N VAL A 19 -6.40 9.60 16.54
CA VAL A 19 -7.58 9.24 17.35
C VAL A 19 -7.82 7.73 17.42
N GLY A 20 -7.24 6.97 16.49
CA GLY A 20 -7.44 5.54 16.42
C GLY A 20 -6.48 4.81 15.49
N ILE A 21 -6.33 3.51 15.74
CA ILE A 21 -5.63 2.57 14.86
C ILE A 21 -6.56 1.39 14.64
N GLU A 22 -6.96 1.19 13.40
CA GLU A 22 -7.72 0.03 12.94
C GLU A 22 -6.73 -1.02 12.42
N TRP A 23 -7.01 -2.30 12.66
CA TRP A 23 -6.14 -3.38 12.17
C TRP A 23 -6.93 -4.64 11.89
N TRP A 24 -6.46 -5.43 10.93
CA TRP A 24 -6.99 -6.76 10.65
C TRP A 24 -5.94 -7.65 9.98
N CYS A 25 -6.17 -8.95 10.04
CA CYS A 25 -5.35 -9.94 9.34
C CYS A 25 -6.14 -10.53 8.18
N LYS A 26 -5.47 -10.81 7.07
CA LYS A 26 -6.09 -11.47 5.92
C LYS A 26 -5.20 -12.59 5.41
N ASN A 27 -5.79 -13.76 5.21
CA ASN A 27 -5.28 -14.83 4.37
C ASN A 27 -6.13 -14.83 3.10
N GLN A 28 -5.50 -14.69 1.94
CA GLN A 28 -6.21 -14.72 0.67
C GLN A 28 -5.46 -15.53 -0.38
N SER A 29 -6.20 -16.29 -1.19
CA SER A 29 -5.64 -16.93 -2.38
C SER A 29 -5.06 -15.87 -3.32
N ALA A 30 -3.84 -16.11 -3.81
CA ALA A 30 -3.18 -15.22 -4.78
C ALA A 30 -4.01 -14.99 -6.05
N ARG A 31 -4.87 -15.93 -6.42
CA ARG A 31 -5.74 -15.87 -7.61
C ARG A 31 -6.89 -14.88 -7.49
N LEU A 32 -7.29 -14.52 -6.27
CA LEU A 32 -8.42 -13.61 -6.07
C LEU A 32 -8.00 -12.14 -6.15
N GLY A 33 -6.72 -11.81 -5.89
CA GLY A 33 -6.29 -10.42 -5.72
C GLY A 33 -7.09 -9.73 -4.63
N ALA A 34 -7.21 -8.41 -4.66
CA ALA A 34 -8.18 -7.64 -3.88
C ALA A 34 -8.67 -6.51 -4.77
N HIS A 35 -9.98 -6.27 -4.73
CA HIS A 35 -10.60 -5.17 -5.48
C HIS A 35 -9.87 -3.85 -5.19
N PHE A 36 -9.76 -3.00 -6.21
CA PHE A 36 -9.16 -1.69 -6.05
C PHE A 36 -10.18 -0.75 -5.40
N HIS A 37 -9.84 -0.21 -4.24
CA HIS A 37 -10.75 0.53 -3.39
C HIS A 37 -10.01 1.65 -2.64
N TYR A 38 -10.78 2.41 -1.86
CA TYR A 38 -10.26 3.31 -0.83
C TYR A 38 -10.63 2.74 0.53
N ASP A 39 -9.69 2.80 1.47
CA ASP A 39 -10.02 2.58 2.86
C ASP A 39 -10.95 3.73 3.30
N SER A 40 -12.14 3.38 3.78
CA SER A 40 -13.12 4.37 4.19
C SER A 40 -14.05 3.86 5.28
N ALA A 41 -14.50 4.78 6.10
CA ALA A 41 -15.54 4.57 7.09
C ALA A 41 -16.60 5.66 6.95
N LEU A 42 -17.86 5.32 7.22
CA LEU A 42 -18.95 6.29 7.22
C LEU A 42 -18.87 7.14 8.50
N GLN A 43 -18.91 8.47 8.33
CA GLN A 43 -18.95 9.45 9.41
C GLN A 43 -19.95 10.54 9.06
N ASP A 44 -21.01 10.72 9.86
CA ASP A 44 -21.98 11.83 9.74
C ASP A 44 -22.51 12.08 8.31
N GLY A 45 -22.69 11.01 7.53
CA GLY A 45 -23.15 11.09 6.13
C GLY A 45 -22.06 11.35 5.09
N GLY A 46 -20.79 11.45 5.50
CA GLY A 46 -19.61 11.54 4.65
C GLY A 46 -18.69 10.31 4.74
N LEU A 47 -17.68 10.27 3.87
CA LEU A 47 -16.61 9.25 3.89
C LEU A 47 -15.38 9.82 4.60
N ALA A 48 -15.03 9.23 5.74
CA ALA A 48 -13.74 9.46 6.39
C ALA A 48 -12.72 8.44 5.87
N ARG A 49 -11.44 8.85 5.81
CA ARG A 49 -10.33 7.98 5.39
C ARG A 49 -9.22 8.02 6.44
N PRO A 50 -8.42 6.95 6.56
CA PRO A 50 -7.24 7.00 7.40
C PRO A 50 -6.21 7.97 6.81
N ALA A 51 -5.41 8.59 7.66
CA ALA A 51 -4.26 9.38 7.21
C ALA A 51 -3.22 8.46 6.53
N TYR A 52 -3.03 7.26 7.09
CA TYR A 52 -2.13 6.26 6.55
C TYR A 52 -2.78 4.89 6.55
N SER A 53 -2.57 4.16 5.46
CA SER A 53 -2.86 2.73 5.35
C SER A 53 -1.56 1.96 5.21
N SER A 54 -1.56 0.70 5.62
CA SER A 54 -0.34 -0.10 5.62
C SER A 54 -0.56 -1.60 5.45
N VAL A 55 0.47 -2.27 4.97
CA VAL A 55 0.50 -3.72 4.80
C VAL A 55 1.82 -4.27 5.35
N LEU A 56 1.71 -5.13 6.36
CA LEU A 56 2.77 -6.02 6.81
C LEU A 56 2.59 -7.38 6.14
N TYR A 57 3.56 -7.78 5.34
CA TYR A 57 3.55 -9.07 4.68
C TYR A 57 4.11 -10.16 5.59
N LEU A 58 3.35 -11.25 5.74
CA LEU A 58 3.76 -12.42 6.52
C LEU A 58 4.17 -13.61 5.62
N SER A 59 4.14 -13.42 4.30
CA SER A 59 4.51 -14.41 3.30
C SER A 59 5.24 -13.75 2.12
N ASP A 60 6.04 -14.53 1.40
CA ASP A 60 6.64 -14.17 0.10
C ASP A 60 5.71 -14.45 -1.09
N ALA A 61 4.56 -15.08 -0.81
CA ALA A 61 3.57 -15.50 -1.78
C ALA A 61 2.46 -14.47 -1.97
N GLY A 62 1.83 -14.51 -3.15
CA GLY A 62 0.68 -13.68 -3.49
C GLY A 62 0.92 -12.66 -4.59
N GLY A 63 -0.16 -11.97 -4.96
CA GLY A 63 -0.10 -10.82 -5.85
C GLY A 63 0.52 -9.58 -5.20
N PRO A 64 1.08 -8.68 -6.01
CA PRO A 64 1.59 -7.41 -5.52
C PRO A 64 0.44 -6.54 -5.00
N THR A 65 0.74 -5.75 -3.97
CA THR A 65 -0.06 -4.58 -3.64
C THR A 65 0.26 -3.48 -4.65
N VAL A 66 -0.78 -2.83 -5.16
CA VAL A 66 -0.65 -1.68 -6.07
C VAL A 66 -1.34 -0.50 -5.42
N VAL A 67 -0.63 0.63 -5.34
CA VAL A 67 -1.13 1.91 -4.87
C VAL A 67 -1.10 2.89 -6.04
N LEU A 68 -2.24 3.48 -6.36
CA LEU A 68 -2.43 4.38 -7.49
C LEU A 68 -2.52 5.82 -6.98
N ASP A 69 -2.13 6.79 -7.80
CA ASP A 69 -2.25 8.22 -7.53
C ASP A 69 -3.69 8.76 -7.64
N GLN A 70 -4.69 7.88 -7.66
CA GLN A 70 -6.10 8.26 -7.69
C GLN A 70 -6.60 8.55 -6.28
N VAL A 71 -7.25 9.69 -6.11
CA VAL A 71 -7.91 10.13 -4.88
C VAL A 71 -9.41 10.26 -5.14
N ALA A 72 -10.24 10.07 -4.12
CA ALA A 72 -11.67 10.31 -4.20
C ALA A 72 -12.09 11.49 -3.32
N ASP A 73 -12.94 12.36 -3.85
CA ASP A 73 -13.52 13.49 -3.14
C ASP A 73 -15.06 13.52 -3.28
N LEU A 74 -15.70 14.61 -2.86
CA LEU A 74 -17.16 14.78 -2.93
C LEU A 74 -17.69 14.91 -4.36
N HIS A 75 -16.84 15.26 -5.32
CA HIS A 75 -17.20 15.56 -6.71
C HIS A 75 -16.78 14.46 -7.68
N SER A 76 -15.77 13.67 -7.32
CA SER A 76 -15.27 12.56 -8.12
C SER A 76 -14.97 11.34 -7.26
N ALA A 77 -15.51 10.20 -7.68
CA ALA A 77 -15.19 8.90 -7.08
C ALA A 77 -13.74 8.44 -7.35
N LYS A 78 -13.07 9.05 -8.33
CA LYS A 78 -11.65 8.81 -8.63
C LYS A 78 -11.08 9.95 -9.48
N TRP A 79 -10.03 10.59 -8.99
CA TRP A 79 -9.31 11.64 -9.68
C TRP A 79 -7.79 11.46 -9.52
N PRO A 80 -7.01 11.39 -10.62
CA PRO A 80 -7.48 11.36 -12.00
C PRO A 80 -8.30 10.09 -12.31
N GLU A 81 -9.14 10.13 -13.35
CA GLU A 81 -9.98 8.97 -13.74
C GLU A 81 -9.14 7.76 -14.17
N VAL A 82 -8.02 8.05 -14.83
CA VAL A 82 -6.95 7.12 -15.19
C VAL A 82 -5.73 7.46 -14.35
N PRO A 83 -5.11 6.48 -13.65
CA PRO A 83 -3.92 6.74 -12.86
C PRO A 83 -2.76 7.22 -13.73
N GLN A 84 -2.02 8.23 -13.28
CA GLN A 84 -0.84 8.76 -13.97
C GLN A 84 0.44 8.11 -13.47
N GLU A 85 0.44 7.64 -12.23
CA GLU A 85 1.51 6.84 -11.66
C GLU A 85 1.00 5.83 -10.63
N GLY A 86 1.81 4.82 -10.34
CA GLY A 86 1.51 3.83 -9.33
C GLY A 86 2.76 3.21 -8.72
N HIS A 87 2.59 2.67 -7.53
CA HIS A 87 3.62 1.94 -6.81
C HIS A 87 3.22 0.48 -6.67
N VAL A 88 4.11 -0.43 -7.03
CA VAL A 88 3.90 -1.88 -7.00
C VAL A 88 4.86 -2.51 -6.03
N VAL A 89 4.30 -3.25 -5.07
CA VAL A 89 5.05 -3.90 -3.99
C VAL A 89 4.71 -5.37 -3.97
N MET A 90 5.65 -6.22 -4.38
CA MET A 90 5.53 -7.66 -4.19
C MET A 90 5.56 -8.01 -2.69
N PRO A 91 4.76 -9.00 -2.27
CA PRO A 91 4.85 -9.54 -0.92
C PRO A 91 6.25 -10.11 -0.66
N ARG A 92 6.83 -9.73 0.48
CA ARG A 92 8.02 -10.37 1.05
C ARG A 92 7.84 -10.45 2.55
N ALA A 93 8.07 -11.59 3.18
CA ALA A 93 7.90 -11.76 4.61
C ALA A 93 8.69 -10.70 5.39
N SER A 94 8.06 -10.12 6.41
CA SER A 94 8.59 -9.01 7.22
C SER A 94 8.74 -7.67 6.50
N ARG A 95 8.30 -7.54 5.25
CA ARG A 95 8.19 -6.24 4.59
C ARG A 95 6.98 -5.49 5.15
N TYR A 96 7.20 -4.24 5.53
CA TYR A 96 6.14 -3.33 5.93
C TYR A 96 6.09 -2.15 4.96
N MET A 97 4.93 -1.92 4.34
CA MET A 97 4.68 -0.76 3.49
C MET A 97 3.62 0.14 4.11
N VAL A 98 3.81 1.45 3.97
CA VAL A 98 2.85 2.47 4.39
C VAL A 98 2.64 3.44 3.24
N PHE A 99 1.41 3.89 3.05
CA PHE A 99 1.02 4.84 2.01
C PHE A 99 -0.10 5.76 2.52
N PRO A 100 -0.32 6.93 1.91
CA PRO A 100 -1.44 7.80 2.26
C PRO A 100 -2.79 7.09 2.08
N GLY A 101 -3.64 7.13 3.11
CA GLY A 101 -4.89 6.35 3.13
C GLY A 101 -5.96 6.84 2.15
N GLU A 102 -5.79 8.04 1.60
CA GLU A 102 -6.64 8.62 0.55
C GLU A 102 -6.40 8.03 -0.86
N LEU A 103 -5.31 7.27 -1.05
CA LEU A 103 -4.95 6.70 -2.34
C LEU A 103 -5.72 5.41 -2.65
N ARG A 104 -6.17 5.29 -3.90
CA ARG A 104 -6.80 4.07 -4.41
C ARG A 104 -5.77 2.94 -4.48
N HIS A 105 -6.12 1.79 -3.95
CA HIS A 105 -5.18 0.68 -3.90
C HIS A 105 -5.88 -0.67 -3.93
N GLY A 106 -5.13 -1.70 -4.25
CA GLY A 106 -5.63 -3.06 -4.37
C GLY A 106 -4.50 -4.09 -4.35
N CYS A 107 -4.87 -5.35 -4.59
CA CYS A 107 -3.91 -6.42 -4.80
C CYS A 107 -4.20 -7.05 -6.16
N MET A 108 -3.19 -7.20 -7.00
CA MET A 108 -3.39 -7.90 -8.28
C MET A 108 -3.61 -9.40 -8.02
N SER A 109 -4.38 -10.06 -8.88
CA SER A 109 -4.46 -11.52 -8.91
C SER A 109 -3.24 -12.10 -9.64
N ILE A 110 -2.82 -13.31 -9.24
CA ILE A 110 -1.85 -14.12 -9.98
C ILE A 110 -2.44 -15.52 -10.16
N ASP A 111 -2.75 -15.87 -11.41
CA ASP A 111 -3.43 -17.13 -11.75
C ASP A 111 -2.59 -18.38 -11.41
N ASP A 112 -1.28 -18.31 -11.62
CA ASP A 112 -0.38 -19.45 -11.42
C ASP A 112 0.18 -19.57 -10.00
N CYS A 113 -0.25 -18.73 -9.06
CA CYS A 113 0.17 -18.81 -7.67
C CYS A 113 -0.90 -19.52 -6.82
N ARG A 114 -0.52 -20.67 -6.23
CA ARG A 114 -1.40 -21.44 -5.34
C ARG A 114 -1.19 -21.13 -3.87
N GLU A 115 -0.07 -20.49 -3.55
CA GLU A 115 0.30 -20.17 -2.19
C GLU A 115 -0.54 -18.98 -1.67
N PRO A 116 -1.06 -19.07 -0.44
CA PRO A 116 -1.81 -17.98 0.16
C PRO A 116 -0.94 -16.77 0.47
N ARG A 117 -1.53 -15.58 0.28
CA ARG A 117 -0.98 -14.29 0.72
C ARG A 117 -1.44 -14.00 2.14
N PHE A 118 -0.51 -13.91 3.08
CA PHE A 118 -0.78 -13.55 4.46
C PHE A 118 -0.33 -12.13 4.76
N VAL A 119 -1.24 -11.31 5.29
CA VAL A 119 -0.95 -9.92 5.66
C VAL A 119 -1.61 -9.51 6.96
N VAL A 120 -0.99 -8.55 7.63
CA VAL A 120 -1.59 -7.73 8.69
C VAL A 120 -1.65 -6.30 8.18
N LEU A 121 -2.80 -5.64 8.32
CA LEU A 121 -2.98 -4.26 7.92
C LEU A 121 -3.17 -3.39 9.15
N PHE A 122 -2.65 -2.17 9.09
CA PHE A 122 -2.91 -1.12 10.07
C PHE A 122 -3.31 0.16 9.34
N ASN A 123 -4.45 0.72 9.75
CA ASN A 123 -4.94 2.01 9.29
C ASN A 123 -4.90 3.00 10.44
N PHE A 124 -4.28 4.15 10.21
CA PHE A 124 -4.03 5.15 11.22
C PHE A 124 -4.92 6.36 10.97
N TRP A 125 -5.78 6.67 11.93
CA TRP A 125 -6.80 7.69 11.77
C TRP A 125 -6.51 8.91 12.62
N SER A 126 -6.49 10.10 12.01
CA SER A 126 -6.13 11.36 12.68
C SER A 126 -7.32 12.19 13.16
N TYR A 127 -8.51 12.00 12.58
CA TYR A 127 -9.68 12.82 12.91
C TYR A 127 -10.99 12.03 13.08
N HIS A 128 -11.00 10.74 12.73
CA HIS A 128 -12.19 9.89 12.83
C HIS A 128 -11.83 8.52 13.38
N THR A 129 -12.56 8.03 14.37
CA THR A 129 -12.42 6.63 14.82
C THR A 129 -13.54 5.83 14.17
N PRO A 130 -13.27 4.86 13.27
CA PRO A 130 -14.32 4.03 12.70
C PRO A 130 -15.17 3.40 13.79
N SER A 131 -16.47 3.32 13.57
CA SER A 131 -17.37 2.59 14.45
C SER A 131 -17.23 1.07 14.22
N GLY A 132 -17.68 0.27 15.19
CA GLY A 132 -17.85 -1.17 14.98
C GLY A 132 -18.81 -1.45 13.80
N PRO A 133 -18.65 -2.57 13.07
CA PRO A 133 -17.71 -3.66 13.33
C PRO A 133 -16.29 -3.44 12.76
N SER A 134 -16.07 -2.39 11.96
CA SER A 134 -14.80 -2.14 11.26
C SER A 134 -13.66 -1.85 12.22
N CYS A 135 -13.95 -1.13 13.31
CA CYS A 135 -13.01 -0.95 14.42
C CYS A 135 -13.66 -1.46 15.72
N GLN A 136 -13.12 -2.56 16.23
CA GLN A 136 -13.47 -3.05 17.56
C GLN A 136 -12.47 -2.47 18.55
N GLN A 137 -12.96 -1.83 19.62
CA GLN A 137 -12.10 -1.65 20.78
C GLN A 137 -11.88 -3.03 21.38
N PRO A 138 -10.64 -3.54 21.39
CA PRO A 138 -10.38 -4.84 21.96
C PRO A 138 -10.76 -4.80 23.45
N ASP A 139 -11.75 -5.59 23.83
CA ASP A 139 -12.08 -5.80 25.23
C ASP A 139 -11.05 -6.76 25.82
N PHE A 140 -10.03 -6.17 26.46
CA PHE A 140 -9.01 -6.95 27.16
C PHE A 140 -9.43 -7.37 28.58
N SER A 141 -10.64 -7.05 29.04
CA SER A 141 -11.09 -7.43 30.39
C SER A 141 -11.16 -8.94 30.59
N SER A 142 -11.42 -9.68 29.50
CA SER A 142 -11.40 -11.15 29.45
C SER A 142 -10.10 -11.72 28.88
N TYR A 143 -9.21 -10.85 28.37
CA TYR A 143 -7.92 -11.25 27.86
C TYR A 143 -7.00 -11.58 29.04
N LEU A 144 -6.89 -12.87 29.37
CA LEU A 144 -5.85 -13.34 30.25
C LEU A 144 -4.50 -12.95 29.62
N PRO A 145 -3.69 -12.08 30.27
CA PRO A 145 -2.41 -11.66 29.72
C PRO A 145 -1.66 -12.91 29.33
N VAL A 146 -1.37 -13.03 28.04
CA VAL A 146 -0.72 -14.14 27.36
C VAL A 146 -0.18 -15.15 28.36
N SER A 147 -1.01 -16.12 28.75
CA SER A 147 -0.52 -17.11 29.70
C SER A 147 0.69 -17.73 29.03
N ALA A 148 1.77 -17.97 29.78
CA ALA A 148 2.97 -18.61 29.23
C ALA A 148 2.67 -19.95 28.54
N SER A 149 1.47 -20.50 28.74
CA SER A 149 0.93 -21.70 28.10
C SER A 149 0.15 -21.47 26.79
N ALA A 150 -0.17 -20.24 26.42
CA ALA A 150 -0.80 -19.98 25.12
C ALA A 150 0.18 -20.36 24.01
N VAL A 151 -0.29 -21.12 23.02
CA VAL A 151 0.53 -21.58 21.88
C VAL A 151 1.18 -20.41 21.13
N ALA A 152 0.57 -19.22 21.18
CA ALA A 152 1.12 -18.00 20.61
C ALA A 152 2.18 -17.31 21.51
N ALA A 153 2.15 -17.54 22.83
CA ALA A 153 3.08 -16.97 23.81
C ALA A 153 4.54 -17.32 23.53
N ARG A 154 4.79 -18.55 23.05
CA ARG A 154 6.14 -19.03 22.70
C ARG A 154 6.79 -18.24 21.57
N TRP A 155 6.01 -17.47 20.81
CA TRP A 155 6.47 -16.62 19.72
C TRP A 155 6.54 -15.15 20.12
N LEU A 156 6.10 -14.79 21.32
CA LEU A 156 6.35 -13.46 21.86
C LEU A 156 7.77 -13.42 22.37
N LEU A 157 8.51 -12.42 21.90
CA LEU A 157 9.82 -12.12 22.44
C LEU A 157 9.66 -11.78 23.93
N PRO A 158 10.53 -12.31 24.80
CA PRO A 158 10.58 -11.88 26.20
C PRO A 158 10.67 -10.35 26.27
N GLU A 159 10.09 -9.74 27.30
CA GLU A 159 10.07 -8.28 27.45
C GLU A 159 11.48 -7.67 27.36
N GLN A 160 12.48 -8.36 27.90
CA GLN A 160 13.89 -7.96 27.82
C GLN A 160 14.41 -7.92 26.37
N GLU A 161 14.02 -8.88 25.54
CA GLU A 161 14.44 -8.94 24.13
C GLU A 161 13.73 -7.85 23.31
N LEU A 162 12.46 -7.57 23.61
CA LEU A 162 11.74 -6.43 23.01
C LEU A 162 12.41 -5.09 23.37
N ARG A 163 12.79 -4.90 24.64
CA ARG A 163 13.51 -3.70 25.09
C ARG A 163 14.89 -3.60 24.42
N ARG A 164 15.63 -4.71 24.34
CA ARG A 164 16.93 -4.76 23.67
C ARG A 164 16.80 -4.33 22.20
N LEU A 165 15.85 -4.89 21.46
CA LEU A 165 15.61 -4.53 20.06
C LEU A 165 15.23 -3.05 19.89
N ALA A 166 14.42 -2.50 20.81
CA ALA A 166 14.08 -1.08 20.80
C ALA A 166 15.31 -0.19 21.08
N GLU A 167 16.12 -0.54 22.07
CA GLU A 167 17.35 0.17 22.43
C GLU A 167 18.42 0.09 21.33
N GLU A 168 18.59 -1.08 20.70
CA GLU A 168 19.51 -1.28 19.56
C GLU A 168 19.08 -0.44 18.35
N SER A 169 17.77 -0.36 18.08
CA SER A 169 17.20 0.52 17.05
C SER A 169 17.49 2.00 17.34
N ASP A 170 17.28 2.44 18.58
CA ASP A 170 17.55 3.81 19.02
C ASP A 170 19.04 4.17 18.96
N GLN A 171 19.91 3.26 19.38
CA GLN A 171 21.35 3.45 19.29
C GLN A 171 21.82 3.54 17.83
N SER A 172 21.24 2.72 16.95
CA SER A 172 21.55 2.75 15.51
C SER A 172 21.14 4.09 14.88
N ARG A 173 19.97 4.64 15.25
CA ARG A 173 19.53 5.98 14.84
C ARG A 173 20.45 7.08 15.35
N ARG A 174 20.78 7.07 16.65
CA ARG A 174 21.65 8.10 17.28
C ARG A 174 23.07 8.14 16.69
N ARG A 175 23.56 7.02 16.17
CA ARG A 175 24.87 6.94 15.51
C ARG A 175 24.88 7.49 14.07
N GLY A 176 23.76 8.02 13.57
CA GLY A 176 23.64 8.46 12.18
C GLY A 176 23.68 7.29 11.18
N LEU A 177 23.68 6.05 11.65
CA LEU A 177 23.56 4.83 10.84
C LEU A 177 22.10 4.50 10.51
N GLY A 178 21.16 5.27 11.05
CA GLY A 178 19.72 5.14 10.86
C GLY A 178 19.10 6.45 10.39
N GLU A 179 19.70 7.15 9.42
CA GLU A 179 18.85 7.89 8.49
C GLU A 179 17.79 6.90 8.03
N ARG A 180 16.51 7.29 8.04
CA ARG A 180 15.45 6.49 7.44
C ARG A 180 15.88 6.27 6.00
N SER A 181 16.50 5.13 5.73
CA SER A 181 16.93 4.78 4.39
C SER A 181 15.66 4.89 3.59
N GLN A 182 15.61 5.89 2.70
CA GLN A 182 14.55 5.95 1.72
C GLN A 182 14.55 4.56 1.10
N ILE A 183 13.44 3.84 1.27
CA ILE A 183 13.34 2.52 0.69
C ILE A 183 13.60 2.74 -0.79
N PRO A 184 14.64 2.14 -1.37
CA PRO A 184 14.99 2.43 -2.74
C PRO A 184 13.77 2.09 -3.61
N VAL A 185 13.34 3.06 -4.41
CA VAL A 185 12.24 2.95 -5.37
C VAL A 185 12.87 2.98 -6.74
N GLU A 186 12.67 1.92 -7.52
CA GLU A 186 13.11 1.88 -8.91
C GLU A 186 11.95 2.28 -9.80
N SER A 187 12.16 3.18 -10.75
CA SER A 187 11.15 3.53 -11.76
C SER A 187 11.26 2.59 -12.95
N CYS A 188 10.15 2.00 -13.37
CA CYS A 188 10.09 1.17 -14.57
C CYS A 188 10.15 2.03 -15.83
N SER A 189 10.93 1.56 -16.80
CA SER A 189 10.98 2.11 -18.17
C SER A 189 9.83 1.58 -19.02
N ALA A 190 9.53 2.25 -20.15
CA ALA A 190 8.50 1.82 -21.09
C ALA A 190 8.72 0.38 -21.60
N ASP A 191 9.97 0.01 -21.89
CA ASP A 191 10.34 -1.31 -22.41
C ASP A 191 10.03 -2.44 -21.40
N GLU A 192 10.11 -2.16 -20.10
CA GLU A 192 9.79 -3.13 -19.04
C GLU A 192 8.28 -3.38 -18.88
N LEU A 193 7.42 -2.51 -19.41
CA LEU A 193 5.96 -2.57 -19.24
C LEU A 193 5.21 -3.29 -20.36
N ALA A 194 5.93 -3.76 -21.39
CA ALA A 194 5.32 -4.27 -22.61
C ALA A 194 4.71 -5.69 -22.51
N GLU A 195 4.96 -6.41 -21.41
CA GLU A 195 4.67 -7.85 -21.32
C GLU A 195 3.33 -8.20 -20.64
N SER A 196 2.72 -7.28 -19.90
CA SER A 196 1.49 -7.55 -19.17
C SER A 196 0.64 -6.30 -18.97
N GLY A 197 -0.61 -6.46 -18.54
CA GLY A 197 -1.46 -5.32 -18.23
C GLY A 197 -2.50 -5.60 -17.15
N CYS A 198 -3.03 -4.52 -16.56
CA CYS A 198 -4.05 -4.58 -15.53
C CYS A 198 -5.09 -3.48 -15.70
N THR A 199 -6.37 -3.84 -15.65
CA THR A 199 -7.48 -2.86 -15.71
C THR A 199 -7.80 -2.26 -14.35
N PHE A 200 -7.15 -2.71 -13.27
CA PHE A 200 -7.49 -2.35 -11.89
C PHE A 200 -9.00 -2.49 -11.59
N GLY A 201 -9.65 -3.45 -12.24
CA GLY A 201 -11.06 -3.81 -12.10
C GLY A 201 -12.07 -2.87 -12.77
N GLU A 202 -11.67 -1.65 -13.15
CA GLU A 202 -12.63 -0.60 -13.54
C GLU A 202 -12.17 0.27 -14.72
N LEU A 203 -10.91 0.17 -15.15
CA LEU A 203 -10.43 0.96 -16.27
C LEU A 203 -10.97 0.37 -17.58
N PRO A 204 -11.29 1.23 -18.57
CA PRO A 204 -11.80 0.79 -19.87
C PRO A 204 -10.75 0.06 -20.71
N PHE A 205 -9.49 0.07 -20.29
CA PHE A 205 -8.36 -0.63 -20.93
C PHE A 205 -7.39 -1.13 -19.86
N ALA A 206 -6.50 -2.03 -20.26
CA ALA A 206 -5.42 -2.52 -19.39
C ALA A 206 -4.25 -1.53 -19.40
N MET A 207 -3.83 -1.10 -18.22
CA MET A 207 -2.59 -0.32 -18.04
C MET A 207 -1.38 -1.23 -18.21
N PRO A 208 -0.32 -0.82 -18.94
CA PRO A 208 0.92 -1.58 -19.05
C PRO A 208 1.55 -1.88 -17.69
N MET A 209 2.02 -3.10 -17.49
CA MET A 209 2.58 -3.58 -16.23
C MET A 209 3.88 -4.37 -16.46
N PRO A 210 4.84 -4.32 -15.52
CA PRO A 210 6.01 -5.19 -15.59
C PRO A 210 5.60 -6.65 -15.53
N SER A 211 6.37 -7.51 -16.20
CA SER A 211 6.09 -8.94 -16.18
C SER A 211 6.11 -9.51 -14.76
N LEU A 212 5.36 -10.58 -14.54
CA LEU A 212 5.33 -11.20 -13.21
C LEU A 212 6.72 -11.67 -12.76
N LEU A 213 7.57 -12.10 -13.70
CA LEU A 213 8.96 -12.47 -13.41
C LEU A 213 9.74 -11.24 -12.89
N ARG A 214 9.63 -10.10 -13.59
CA ARG A 214 10.23 -8.83 -13.17
C ARG A 214 9.75 -8.39 -11.80
N LEU A 215 8.45 -8.50 -11.53
CA LEU A 215 7.86 -8.17 -10.23
C LEU A 215 8.42 -9.09 -9.12
N LYS A 216 8.44 -10.42 -9.34
CA LYS A 216 8.91 -11.42 -8.37
C LYS A 216 10.40 -11.27 -8.02
N GLN A 217 11.24 -11.12 -9.04
CA GLN A 217 12.66 -10.80 -8.86
C GLN A 217 12.81 -9.49 -8.08
N GLY A 218 11.84 -8.59 -8.29
CA GLY A 218 11.77 -7.30 -7.63
C GLY A 218 12.85 -6.36 -8.16
N PRO A 219 12.87 -5.13 -7.66
CA PRO A 219 13.83 -4.14 -8.13
C PRO A 219 15.29 -4.55 -7.89
N THR A 220 16.22 -4.09 -8.72
CA THR A 220 17.66 -4.35 -8.54
C THR A 220 18.21 -3.46 -7.43
N GLY A 221 18.10 -3.90 -6.18
CA GLY A 221 18.51 -3.12 -5.02
C GLY A 221 17.45 -2.15 -4.48
N ALA A 222 16.21 -2.24 -4.95
CA ALA A 222 15.05 -1.48 -4.48
C ALA A 222 13.99 -2.41 -3.85
N ALA A 223 13.07 -1.87 -3.03
CA ALA A 223 11.98 -2.68 -2.46
C ALA A 223 10.62 -2.44 -3.13
N VAL A 224 10.51 -1.37 -3.93
CA VAL A 224 9.29 -0.89 -4.58
C VAL A 224 9.58 -0.56 -6.05
N LEU A 225 8.63 -0.85 -6.94
CA LEU A 225 8.64 -0.36 -8.32
C LEU A 225 7.66 0.80 -8.45
N ARG A 226 8.10 1.92 -9.02
CA ARG A 226 7.25 3.02 -9.49
C ARG A 226 6.95 2.82 -10.97
N ILE A 227 5.70 2.94 -11.37
CA ILE A 227 5.27 2.89 -12.77
C ILE A 227 4.78 4.29 -13.17
N PRO A 228 5.53 5.03 -14.00
CA PRO A 228 5.16 6.38 -14.40
C PRO A 228 4.36 6.37 -15.70
N TRP A 229 3.10 5.89 -15.66
CA TRP A 229 2.29 5.75 -16.88
C TRP A 229 2.14 7.03 -17.70
N LEU A 230 2.13 8.21 -17.08
CA LEU A 230 2.11 9.48 -17.80
C LEU A 230 3.37 9.72 -18.63
N GLU A 231 4.55 9.42 -18.07
CA GLU A 231 5.84 9.55 -18.76
C GLU A 231 5.90 8.54 -19.91
N VAL A 232 5.53 7.29 -19.64
CA VAL A 232 5.48 6.21 -20.64
C VAL A 232 4.52 6.56 -21.79
N ALA A 233 3.35 7.11 -21.48
CA ALA A 233 2.41 7.55 -22.51
C ALA A 233 2.97 8.71 -23.34
N SER A 234 3.69 9.65 -22.71
CA SER A 234 4.35 10.76 -23.40
C SER A 234 5.40 10.26 -24.39
N ASP A 235 6.22 9.30 -23.97
CA ASP A 235 7.27 8.69 -24.78
C ASP A 235 6.69 7.93 -25.98
N VAL A 236 5.67 7.10 -25.75
CA VAL A 236 5.03 6.30 -26.81
C VAL A 236 4.30 7.18 -27.83
N LEU A 237 3.67 8.26 -27.38
CA LEU A 237 2.89 9.16 -28.24
C LEU A 237 3.74 10.29 -28.87
N GLY A 238 5.04 10.36 -28.57
CA GLY A 238 5.95 11.37 -29.12
C GLY A 238 5.65 12.80 -28.66
N ALA A 239 5.06 12.98 -27.48
CA ALA A 239 4.84 14.30 -26.90
C ALA A 239 6.17 14.84 -26.33
N ALA A 240 6.96 15.49 -27.17
CA ALA A 240 8.34 15.91 -26.89
C ALA A 240 8.51 17.09 -25.89
N GLU A 241 7.46 17.52 -25.18
CA GLU A 241 7.53 18.66 -24.26
C GLU A 241 6.75 18.33 -22.96
N PRO A 242 7.26 18.65 -21.76
CA PRO A 242 6.44 18.66 -20.55
C PRO A 242 5.38 19.75 -20.72
N LEU A 243 4.21 19.35 -21.23
CA LEU A 243 3.16 20.26 -21.69
C LEU A 243 2.71 21.19 -20.56
N GLN A 244 3.12 22.46 -20.64
CA GLN A 244 2.52 23.54 -19.86
C GLN A 244 1.05 23.70 -20.30
N GLY A 245 0.13 23.34 -19.40
CA GLY A 245 -1.30 23.35 -19.67
C GLY A 245 -2.02 22.27 -18.86
N GLY A 246 -3.07 22.67 -18.13
CA GLY A 246 -3.72 21.85 -17.11
C GLY A 246 -4.21 20.46 -17.57
N VAL A 247 -4.23 19.54 -16.61
CA VAL A 247 -4.61 18.12 -16.69
C VAL A 247 -5.86 17.85 -17.54
N ALA A 248 -6.84 18.76 -17.55
CA ALA A 248 -8.08 18.66 -18.32
C ALA A 248 -7.91 18.61 -19.85
N ARG A 249 -6.78 19.06 -20.40
CA ARG A 249 -6.50 19.00 -21.85
C ARG A 249 -5.78 17.70 -22.28
N ARG A 250 -5.17 16.98 -21.33
CA ARG A 250 -4.32 15.80 -21.56
C ARG A 250 -5.12 14.49 -21.62
N LEU A 251 -6.19 14.37 -20.82
CA LEU A 251 -7.11 13.21 -20.85
C LEU A 251 -7.87 13.07 -22.18
N ARG A 252 -8.20 14.19 -22.84
CA ARG A 252 -8.95 14.19 -24.12
C ARG A 252 -8.20 13.58 -25.30
N LEU A 253 -6.88 13.42 -25.23
CA LEU A 253 -6.07 12.80 -26.29
C LEU A 253 -6.01 11.28 -26.16
N TRP A 254 -6.00 10.75 -24.93
CA TRP A 254 -6.07 9.31 -24.67
C TRP A 254 -7.47 8.74 -24.93
N GLU A 255 -8.54 9.51 -24.66
CA GLU A 255 -9.93 9.12 -24.94
C GLU A 255 -10.32 9.18 -26.43
N ARG A 256 -9.67 10.04 -27.23
CA ARG A 256 -10.00 10.21 -28.66
C ARG A 256 -9.46 9.12 -29.58
N TRP A 257 -8.46 8.34 -29.15
CA TRP A 257 -7.88 7.27 -29.98
C TRP A 257 -8.60 5.92 -29.86
N LEU A 258 -9.49 5.75 -28.87
CA LEU A 258 -10.30 4.54 -28.67
C LEU A 258 -11.68 4.61 -29.36
N SER A 259 -11.91 5.62 -30.20
CA SER A 259 -13.18 5.83 -30.94
C SER A 259 -13.00 5.91 -32.46
N VAL A 260 -11.99 5.21 -32.98
CA VAL A 260 -11.80 4.91 -34.42
C VAL A 260 -11.37 3.43 -34.48
N ASP A 261 -12.15 2.43 -34.89
CA ASP A 261 -13.48 2.32 -35.52
C ASP A 261 -14.43 1.44 -34.69
#